data_AF-A0A559PRA4-F1
#
_entry.id   AF-A0A559PRA4-F1
#
_cell.length_a   1.000
_cell.length_b   1.000
_cell.length_c   1.000
_cell.angle_alpha   90.00
_cell.angle_beta   90.00
_cell.angle_gamma   90.00
#
_symmetry.space_group_name_H-M   'P 1'
#
loop_
_entity.id
_entity.type
_entity.pdbx_description
1 polymer ?
#
loop_
_entity_poly.entity_id
_entity_poly.type
_entity_poly.pdbx_seq_one_letter_code
_entity_poly.pdbx_strand_id
1 'polypeptide(L)' 'MNKKHGQIINTVLIVIGGGILIYTISEEDRNKYLQILGLVILMFGLYRATNFWVETKDDEDDNNDEKS' A
#
# COMPACT_ATOMS: atom_id res chain seq x y z
N MET A 1 0.70 -18.55 -11.74
CA MET A 1 0.79 -18.07 -10.35
C MET A 1 -0.39 -17.13 -10.10
N ASN A 2 -1.18 -17.38 -9.04
CA ASN A 2 -2.58 -16.96 -8.94
C ASN A 2 -2.76 -15.44 -8.78
N LYS A 3 -3.46 -14.79 -9.71
CA LYS A 3 -3.62 -13.32 -9.86
C LYS A 3 -4.31 -12.60 -8.68
N LYS A 4 -4.79 -13.33 -7.65
CA LYS A 4 -5.51 -12.77 -6.49
C LYS A 4 -4.61 -12.23 -5.36
N HIS A 5 -3.31 -12.50 -5.37
CA HIS A 5 -2.42 -12.13 -4.26
C HIS A 5 -1.94 -10.67 -4.26
N GLY A 6 -2.05 -9.95 -5.38
CA GLY A 6 -1.54 -8.58 -5.52
C GLY A 6 -2.23 -7.56 -4.61
N GLN A 7 -3.56 -7.56 -4.56
CA GLN A 7 -4.34 -6.66 -3.69
C GLN A 7 -4.09 -6.92 -2.21
N ILE A 8 -4.07 -8.20 -1.81
CA ILE A 8 -3.92 -8.59 -0.41
C ILE A 8 -2.55 -8.14 0.11
N ILE A 9 -1.50 -8.29 -0.71
CA ILE A 9 -0.14 -7.87 -0.34
C ILE A 9 -0.07 -6.36 -0.12
N ASN A 10 -0.73 -5.55 -0.95
CA ASN A 10 -0.71 -4.09 -0.81
C ASN A 10 -1.43 -3.65 0.47
N THR A 11 -2.59 -4.23 0.76
CA THR A 11 -3.33 -3.92 1.99
C THR A 11 -2.56 -4.36 3.24
N VAL A 12 -1.95 -5.55 3.21
CA VAL A 12 -1.14 -6.06 4.35
C VAL A 12 0.09 -5.19 4.61
N LEU A 13 0.75 -4.70 3.56
CA LEU A 13 1.89 -3.76 3.70
C LEU A 13 1.50 -2.47 4.42
N ILE A 14 0.34 -1.91 4.11
CA ILE A 14 -0.18 -0.68 4.75
C ILE A 14 -0.52 -0.95 6.22
N VAL A 15 -1.20 -2.05 6.51
CA VAL A 15 -1.60 -2.41 7.88
C VAL A 15 -0.38 -2.67 8.77
N ILE A 16 0.62 -3.39 8.26
CA ILE A 16 1.86 -3.66 8.98
C ILE A 16 2.67 -2.37 9.19
N GLY A 17 2.86 -1.55 8.15
CA GLY A 17 3.58 -0.28 8.25
C GLY A 17 2.92 0.70 9.23
N GLY A 18 1.59 0.80 9.19
CA GLY A 18 0.80 1.61 10.12
C GLY A 18 0.88 1.09 11.57
N GLY A 19 0.80 -0.23 11.76
CA GLY A 19 0.95 -0.85 13.07
C GLY A 19 2.32 -0.60 13.70
N ILE A 20 3.40 -0.70 12.90
CA ILE A 20 4.76 -0.38 13.34
C ILE A 20 4.88 1.11 13.72
N LEU A 21 4.28 2.03 12.96
CA LEU A 21 4.28 3.44 13.32
C LEU A 21 3.54 3.73 14.63
N ILE A 22 2.36 3.15 14.83
CA ILE A 22 1.60 3.33 16.08
C ILE A 22 2.38 2.77 17.27
N TYR A 23 2.97 1.59 17.10
CA TYR A 23 3.81 0.93 18.11
C TYR A 23 5.02 1.81 18.47
N THR A 24 5.77 2.27 17.46
CA THR A 24 6.95 3.11 17.67
C THR A 24 6.62 4.49 18.23
N ILE A 25 5.42 5.04 18.01
CA ILE A 25 5.02 6.32 18.60
C ILE A 25 4.61 6.18 20.07
N SER A 26 4.01 5.04 20.45
CA SER A 26 3.59 4.75 21.84
C SER A 26 4.73 4.33 22.76
N GLU A 27 5.85 3.84 22.22
CA GLU A 27 6.99 3.42 23.03
C GLU A 27 7.77 4.63 23.56
N GLU A 28 8.11 4.63 24.85
CA GLU A 28 8.85 5.70 25.54
C GLU A 28 10.30 5.78 25.03
N ASP A 29 10.92 4.63 24.80
CA ASP A 29 12.20 4.47 24.10
C ASP A 29 11.96 4.48 22.58
N ARG A 30 11.61 5.67 22.09
CA ARG A 30 11.38 5.97 20.66
C ARG A 30 12.60 5.57 19.84
N ASN A 31 12.61 4.34 19.33
CA ASN A 31 13.59 3.87 18.36
C ASN A 31 13.34 4.58 17.02
N LYS A 32 13.91 5.79 16.89
CA LYS A 32 13.77 6.66 15.70
C LYS A 32 14.06 5.88 14.42
N TYR A 33 15.03 4.97 14.45
CA TYR A 33 15.35 4.10 13.33
C TYR A 33 14.16 3.21 12.89
N LEU A 34 13.45 2.59 13.84
CA LEU A 34 12.23 1.82 13.56
C LEU A 34 11.08 2.70 13.08
N GLN A 35 10.97 3.92 13.59
CA GLN A 35 9.96 4.88 13.15
C GLN A 35 10.15 5.30 11.69
N ILE A 36 11.39 5.66 11.30
CA ILE A 36 11.72 5.98 9.90
C ILE A 36 11.49 4.75 9.01
N LEU A 37 11.92 3.56 9.45
CA LEU A 37 11.73 2.32 8.70
C LEU A 37 10.24 2.02 8.46
N GLY A 38 9.41 2.14 9.50
CA GLY A 38 7.96 1.99 9.40
C GLY A 38 7.33 2.99 8.44
N LEU A 39 7.77 4.25 8.46
CA LEU A 39 7.31 5.29 7.54
C LEU A 39 7.67 4.98 6.08
N VAL A 40 8.89 4.53 5.80
CA VAL A 40 9.33 4.17 4.44
C VAL A 40 8.54 2.98 3.92
N ILE A 41 8.32 1.95 4.74
CA ILE A 41 7.49 0.78 4.39
C ILE A 41 6.05 1.21 4.11
N LEU A 42 5.50 2.10 4.94
CA LEU A 42 4.15 2.61 4.75
C LEU A 42 4.02 3.40 3.45
N MET A 43 4.96 4.32 3.17
CA MET A 43 5.02 5.05 1.90
C MET A 43 5.10 4.12 0.69
N PHE A 44 5.92 3.08 0.77
CA PHE A 44 6.05 2.09 -0.30
C PHE A 44 4.75 1.28 -0.50
N GLY A 45 4.12 0.83 0.60
CA GLY A 45 2.84 0.14 0.57
C GLY A 45 1.72 1.00 -0.02
N LEU A 46 1.66 2.28 0.36
CA LEU A 46 0.72 3.26 -0.16
C LEU A 46 0.95 3.53 -1.64
N TYR A 47 2.21 3.74 -2.06
CA TYR A 47 2.57 3.94 -3.46
C TYR A 47 2.11 2.76 -4.32
N ARG A 48 2.39 1.54 -3.88
CA ARG A 48 2.01 0.33 -4.61
C ARG A 48 0.50 0.15 -4.67
N ALA A 49 -0.21 0.49 -3.59
CA ALA A 49 -1.67 0.52 -3.58
C ALA A 49 -2.17 1.53 -4.61
N THR A 50 -1.77 2.80 -4.54
CA THR A 50 -2.16 3.83 -5.50
C THR A 50 -1.85 3.42 -6.94
N ASN A 51 -0.68 2.86 -7.22
CA ASN A 51 -0.31 2.41 -8.56
C ASN A 51 -1.22 1.28 -9.05
N PHE A 52 -1.59 0.35 -8.17
CA PHE A 52 -2.57 -0.71 -8.49
C PHE A 52 -3.96 -0.14 -8.77
N TRP A 53 -4.40 0.84 -7.99
CA TRP A 53 -5.68 1.54 -8.20
C TRP A 53 -5.69 2.33 -9.52
N VAL A 54 -4.57 2.94 -9.90
CA VAL A 54 -4.41 3.65 -11.18
C VAL A 54 -4.41 2.67 -12.35
N GLU A 55 -3.62 1.59 -12.28
CA GLU A 55 -3.53 0.57 -13.34
C GLU A 55 -4.88 -0.12 -13.59
N THR A 56 -5.64 -0.40 -12.53
CA THR A 56 -6.99 -0.99 -12.68
C THR A 56 -8.01 -0.01 -13.27
N LYS A 57 -7.80 1.31 -13.15
CA LYS A 57 -8.70 2.33 -13.72
C LYS A 57 -8.51 2.52 -15.23
N ASP A 58 -7.29 2.37 -15.74
CA ASP A 58 -7.02 2.42 -17.19
C ASP A 58 -7.65 1.22 -17.92
N ASP A 59 -7.72 0.04 -17.28
CA ASP A 59 -8.39 -1.15 -17.86
C ASP A 59 -9.94 -1.01 -17.93
N GLU A 60 -10.55 -0.13 -17.12
CA GLU A 60 -12.00 0.12 -17.15
C GLU A 60 -12.43 1.19 -18.18
N ASP A 61 -11.54 2.09 -18.59
CA ASP A 61 -11.86 3.13 -19.59
C ASP A 61 -11.66 2.66 -21.04
N ASP A 62 -10.89 1.61 -21.33
CA ASP A 62 -10.70 1.07 -22.69
C ASP A 62 -11.81 0.08 -23.15
N ASN A 63 -12.88 -0.09 -22.36
CA ASN A 63 -14.01 -0.97 -22.68
C ASN A 63 -15.34 -0.23 -22.90
N ASN A 64 -15.34 1.11 -23.01
CA ASN A 64 -16.57 1.91 -23.18
C ASN A 64 -16.59 2.83 -24.41
N ASP A 65 -15.61 2.74 -25.32
CA ASP A 65 -15.56 3.53 -26.56
C ASP A 65 -15.82 2.72 -27.84
N GLU A 66 -16.46 1.55 -27.74
CA GLU A 66 -17.02 0.83 -28.91
C GLU A 66 -18.49 0.44 -28.70
N LYS A 67 -19.37 1.44 -28.57
CA LYS A 67 -20.75 1.27 -29.03
C LYS A 67 -21.38 2.59 -29.50
N SER A 68 -21.34 2.70 -30.83
CA SER A 68 -22.19 3.44 -31.78
C SER A 68 -23.48 4.08 -31.28
#